data_AF-A0A2R6KC65-F1
#
_entry.id   AF-A0A2R6KC65-F1
#
_cell.length_a   1.000
_cell.length_b   1.000
_cell.length_c   1.000
_cell.angle_alpha   90.00
_cell.angle_beta   90.00
_cell.angle_gamma   90.00
#
_symmetry.space_group_name_H-M   'P 1'
#
loop_
_entity.id
_entity.type
_entity.pdbx_description
1 polymer ?
#
loop_
_entity_poly.entity_id
_entity_poly.type
_entity_poly.pdbx_seq_one_letter_code
_entity_poly.pdbx_strand_id
1 'polypeptide(L)'
;MARAELTTVGTVYEEGSWLFTVADDHGNEEEVLLVPCEGGVEAWVNKCTHEFQRLDRGFGSPIRDGEILCPKHGSTFDTCSGYCDNGEAAETTLVDVSVEIESHATSERVFLSDESYTFRHEGPIDDGDDDMPTSTSHLSF
;
A
#
# COMPACT_ATOMS: atom_id res chain seq x y z
N MET A 1 5.94 -21.47 -4.88
CA MET A 1 7.00 -20.49 -4.54
C MET A 1 6.90 -20.22 -3.04
N ALA A 2 7.98 -19.76 -2.38
CA ALA A 2 7.86 -19.31 -0.98
C ALA A 2 7.21 -17.91 -0.97
N ARG A 3 6.21 -17.70 -0.11
CA ARG A 3 5.59 -16.38 0.11
C ARG A 3 6.62 -15.38 0.64
N ALA A 4 6.58 -14.14 0.16
CA ALA A 4 7.50 -13.09 0.60
C ALA A 4 6.97 -12.42 1.86
N GLU A 5 7.81 -12.32 2.90
CA GLU A 5 7.51 -11.50 4.09
C GLU A 5 7.59 -10.02 3.71
N LEU A 6 6.56 -9.24 4.02
CA LEU A 6 6.48 -7.81 3.72
C LEU A 6 6.89 -6.98 4.92
N THR A 7 6.07 -6.98 5.96
CA THR A 7 6.22 -6.17 7.18
C THR A 7 5.39 -6.77 8.32
N THR A 8 5.16 -6.03 9.41
CA THR A 8 4.25 -6.42 10.49
C THR A 8 2.97 -5.61 10.47
N VAL A 9 1.88 -6.18 10.97
CA VAL A 9 0.62 -5.45 11.18
C VAL A 9 0.87 -4.21 12.03
N GLY A 10 1.65 -4.34 13.11
CA GLY A 10 2.00 -3.22 13.98
C GLY A 10 2.67 -2.04 13.25
N THR A 11 3.60 -2.32 12.33
CA THR A 11 4.25 -1.29 11.50
C THR A 11 3.24 -0.52 10.66
N VAL A 12 2.29 -1.21 10.02
CA VAL A 12 1.27 -0.58 9.18
C VAL A 12 0.36 0.34 10.00
N TYR A 13 -0.01 -0.05 11.23
CA TYR A 13 -0.79 0.80 12.12
C TYR A 13 0.02 1.98 12.69
N GLU A 14 1.33 1.81 12.93
CA GLU A 14 2.20 2.88 13.41
C GLU A 14 2.42 3.95 12.34
N GLU A 15 2.65 3.54 11.09
CA GLU A 15 2.94 4.43 9.97
C GLU A 15 1.67 4.94 9.25
N GLY A 16 0.53 4.26 9.44
CA GLY A 16 -0.76 4.57 8.83
C GLY A 16 -0.96 3.94 7.45
N SER A 17 0.10 3.75 6.68
CA SER A 17 0.12 2.96 5.45
C SER A 17 1.54 2.54 5.14
N TRP A 18 1.73 1.42 4.45
CA TRP A 18 3.06 0.94 4.05
C TRP A 18 3.10 0.66 2.55
N LEU A 19 3.96 1.38 1.84
CA LEU A 19 4.11 1.31 0.38
C LEU A 19 5.19 0.30 0.00
N PHE A 20 4.93 -0.51 -1.02
CA PHE A 20 5.91 -1.43 -1.57
C PHE A 20 5.73 -1.66 -3.07
N THR A 21 6.78 -2.18 -3.68
CA THR A 21 6.82 -2.48 -5.11
C THR A 21 6.82 -3.99 -5.32
N VAL A 22 5.95 -4.45 -6.22
CA VAL A 22 5.88 -5.82 -6.74
C VAL A 22 6.16 -5.81 -8.23
N ALA A 23 6.42 -6.99 -8.80
CA ALA A 23 6.42 -7.17 -10.25
C ALA A 23 5.56 -8.36 -10.67
N ASP A 24 4.91 -8.22 -11.82
CA ASP A 24 4.15 -9.30 -12.45
C ASP A 24 5.07 -10.36 -13.11
N ASP A 25 4.45 -11.40 -13.68
CA ASP A 25 5.15 -12.47 -14.41
C ASP A 25 5.94 -12.01 -15.64
N HIS A 26 5.67 -10.81 -16.15
CA HIS A 26 6.39 -10.19 -17.27
C HIS A 26 7.49 -9.24 -16.80
N GLY A 27 7.62 -9.04 -15.49
CA GLY A 27 8.58 -8.11 -14.88
C GLY A 27 8.13 -6.65 -14.89
N ASN A 28 6.87 -6.36 -15.18
CA ASN A 28 6.31 -5.01 -15.02
C ASN A 28 6.12 -4.73 -13.53
N GLU A 29 6.62 -3.59 -13.06
CA GLU A 29 6.49 -3.18 -11.66
C GLU A 29 5.17 -2.46 -11.39
N GLU A 30 4.59 -2.70 -10.23
CA GLU A 30 3.39 -2.05 -9.72
C GLU A 30 3.61 -1.68 -8.24
N GLU A 31 3.12 -0.52 -7.84
CA GLU A 31 3.13 -0.08 -6.45
C GLU A 31 1.87 -0.56 -5.74
N VAL A 32 2.02 -1.04 -4.51
CA VAL A 32 0.94 -1.58 -3.68
C VAL A 32 0.99 -0.93 -2.30
N LEU A 33 -0.17 -0.55 -1.80
CA LEU A 33 -0.38 0.00 -0.47
C LEU A 33 -0.94 -1.05 0.47
N LEU A 34 -0.24 -1.28 1.57
CA LEU A 34 -0.76 -2.01 2.72
C LEU A 34 -1.35 -1.01 3.72
N VAL A 35 -2.61 -1.20 4.10
CA VAL A 35 -3.35 -0.27 4.96
C VAL A 35 -4.03 -0.98 6.14
N PRO A 36 -4.26 -0.29 7.27
CA PRO A 36 -4.99 -0.85 8.40
C PRO A 36 -6.44 -1.22 8.04
N CYS A 37 -6.87 -2.41 8.42
CA CYS A 37 -8.27 -2.83 8.36
C CYS A 37 -8.61 -3.72 9.56
N GLU A 38 -9.65 -3.39 10.33
CA GLU A 38 -10.25 -4.20 11.42
C GLU A 38 -9.37 -5.28 12.08
N GLY A 39 -8.28 -4.89 12.75
CA GLY A 39 -7.42 -5.84 13.50
C GLY A 39 -6.45 -6.65 12.63
N GLY A 40 -6.39 -6.35 11.33
CA GLY A 40 -5.42 -6.81 10.35
C GLY A 40 -5.07 -5.71 9.36
N VAL A 41 -4.80 -6.08 8.11
CA VAL A 41 -4.40 -5.19 7.02
C VAL A 41 -4.99 -5.67 5.70
N GLU A 42 -5.17 -4.75 4.77
CA GLU A 42 -5.53 -5.05 3.36
C GLU A 42 -4.52 -4.40 2.42
N ALA A 43 -4.37 -4.96 1.22
CA ALA A 43 -3.44 -4.45 0.22
C ALA A 43 -4.13 -4.09 -1.09
N TRP A 44 -3.80 -2.90 -1.61
CA TRP A 44 -4.43 -2.31 -2.79
C TRP A 44 -3.37 -1.79 -3.75
N VAL A 45 -3.56 -1.94 -5.05
CA VAL A 45 -2.73 -1.23 -6.04
C VAL A 45 -2.79 0.28 -5.75
N ASN A 46 -1.63 0.94 -5.73
CA ASN A 46 -1.45 2.35 -5.38
C ASN A 46 -1.93 3.29 -6.51
N LYS A 47 -3.18 3.16 -6.92
CA LYS A 47 -3.73 3.92 -8.05
C LYS A 47 -5.22 4.15 -7.89
N CYS A 48 -5.60 5.43 -7.96
CA CYS A 48 -6.99 5.83 -8.02
C CYS A 48 -7.68 5.19 -9.24
N THR A 49 -8.89 4.69 -9.05
CA THR A 49 -9.71 4.07 -10.11
C THR A 49 -10.26 5.09 -11.12
N HIS A 50 -10.35 6.37 -10.76
CA HIS A 50 -10.78 7.43 -11.66
C HIS A 50 -9.75 7.72 -12.77
N GLU A 51 -8.47 7.87 -12.41
CA GLU A 51 -7.39 8.15 -13.36
C GLU A 51 -6.02 7.78 -12.77
N PHE A 52 -4.95 7.85 -13.57
CA PHE A 52 -3.57 7.54 -13.17
C PHE A 52 -3.01 8.52 -12.12
N GLN A 53 -3.46 8.38 -10.86
CA GLN A 53 -3.03 9.13 -9.70
C GLN A 53 -2.68 8.16 -8.59
N ARG A 54 -1.43 8.21 -8.12
CA ARG A 54 -0.98 7.46 -6.94
C ARG A 54 -1.69 7.99 -5.67
N LEU A 55 -2.14 7.07 -4.81
CA LEU A 55 -2.81 7.39 -3.54
C LEU A 55 -1.80 7.73 -2.45
N ASP A 56 -0.67 7.05 -2.45
CA ASP A 56 0.57 7.41 -1.77
C ASP A 56 1.58 7.93 -2.80
N ARG A 57 2.21 9.06 -2.51
CA ARG A 57 3.21 9.68 -3.39
C ARG A 57 4.64 9.50 -2.88
N GLY A 58 4.89 8.48 -2.07
CA GLY A 58 6.19 8.16 -1.47
C GLY A 58 6.40 8.74 -0.07
N PHE A 59 5.32 9.16 0.61
CA PHE A 59 5.41 9.74 1.96
C PHE A 59 4.21 9.37 2.86
N GLY A 60 3.53 8.27 2.53
CA GLY A 60 2.34 7.81 3.23
C GLY A 60 1.06 8.28 2.54
N SER A 61 0.05 7.40 2.53
CA SER A 61 -1.28 7.75 2.08
C SER A 61 -2.09 8.41 3.22
N PRO A 62 -2.76 9.54 2.99
CA PRO A 62 -3.60 10.14 4.01
C PRO A 62 -4.83 9.26 4.25
N ILE A 63 -4.93 8.70 5.46
CA ILE A 63 -6.09 7.91 5.89
C ILE A 63 -6.87 8.67 6.95
N ARG A 64 -8.19 8.76 6.78
CA ARG A 64 -9.10 9.39 7.76
C ARG A 64 -10.36 8.56 7.89
N ASP A 65 -10.77 8.30 9.13
CA ASP A 65 -12.00 7.54 9.44
C ASP A 65 -12.06 6.16 8.75
N GLY A 66 -10.91 5.51 8.53
CA GLY A 66 -10.83 4.21 7.83
C GLY A 66 -10.87 4.31 6.31
N GLU A 67 -10.67 5.50 5.74
CA GLU A 67 -10.67 5.69 4.29
C GLU A 67 -9.38 6.35 3.77
N ILE A 68 -8.86 5.83 2.67
CA ILE A 68 -7.73 6.37 1.91
C ILE A 68 -8.21 7.56 1.08
N LEU A 69 -7.59 8.73 1.26
CA LEU A 69 -7.91 9.94 0.51
C LEU A 69 -7.10 10.05 -0.78
N CYS A 70 -7.77 10.08 -1.94
CA CYS A 70 -7.13 10.43 -3.20
C CYS A 70 -6.70 11.92 -3.18
N PRO A 71 -5.40 12.22 -3.30
CA PRO A 71 -4.88 13.57 -3.05
C PRO A 71 -5.10 14.55 -4.21
N LYS A 72 -5.87 14.16 -5.24
CA LYS A 72 -6.14 15.00 -6.42
C LYS A 72 -7.55 15.60 -6.39
N HIS A 73 -8.58 14.75 -6.42
CA HIS A 73 -9.99 15.18 -6.45
C HIS A 73 -10.77 14.86 -5.17
N GLY A 74 -10.15 14.16 -4.21
CA GLY A 74 -10.72 13.94 -2.88
C GLY A 74 -11.71 12.77 -2.77
N SER A 75 -11.78 11.88 -3.76
CA SER A 75 -12.44 10.57 -3.57
C SER A 75 -11.79 9.81 -2.42
N THR A 76 -12.57 9.06 -1.66
CA THR A 76 -12.12 8.27 -0.52
C THR A 76 -12.43 6.80 -0.75
N PHE A 77 -11.52 5.92 -0.31
CA PHE A 77 -11.66 4.47 -0.47
C PHE A 77 -11.60 3.81 0.90
N ASP A 78 -12.63 3.07 1.27
CA ASP A 78 -12.64 2.31 2.52
C ASP A 78 -11.45 1.33 2.57
N THR A 79 -10.68 1.32 3.67
CA THR A 79 -9.43 0.56 3.74
C THR A 79 -9.64 -0.94 3.75
N CYS A 80 -10.81 -1.41 4.19
CA CYS A 80 -11.15 -2.83 4.28
C CYS A 80 -11.72 -3.42 3.00
N SER A 81 -12.50 -2.64 2.26
CA SER A 81 -13.20 -3.11 1.05
C SER A 81 -12.64 -2.53 -0.23
N GLY A 82 -11.82 -1.47 -0.14
CA GLY A 82 -11.32 -0.70 -1.26
C GLY A 82 -12.41 0.08 -2.01
N TYR A 83 -13.67 0.07 -1.54
CA TYR A 83 -14.79 0.68 -2.23
C TYR A 83 -14.84 2.20 -2.02
N CYS A 84 -15.21 2.92 -3.08
CA CYS A 84 -15.41 4.36 -3.06
C CYS A 84 -16.88 4.70 -3.31
N ASP A 85 -17.51 5.42 -2.39
CA ASP A 85 -18.91 5.84 -2.47
C ASP A 85 -19.09 7.32 -2.88
N ASN A 86 -17.97 8.05 -3.07
CA ASN A 86 -17.99 9.50 -3.32
C ASN A 86 -17.13 9.95 -4.50
N GLY A 87 -17.29 11.23 -4.87
CA GLY A 87 -16.44 11.91 -5.82
C GLY A 87 -16.43 11.29 -7.23
N GLU A 88 -15.36 11.59 -7.97
CA GLU A 88 -15.21 11.14 -9.37
C GLU A 88 -14.86 9.65 -9.50
N ALA A 89 -14.59 8.98 -8.37
CA ALA A 89 -14.30 7.55 -8.31
C ALA A 89 -15.46 6.74 -7.72
N ALA A 90 -16.62 7.36 -7.51
CA ALA A 90 -17.77 6.70 -6.91
C ALA A 90 -18.17 5.43 -7.67
N GLU A 91 -18.65 4.44 -6.92
CA GLU A 91 -19.08 3.13 -7.43
C GLU A 91 -17.96 2.28 -8.04
N THR A 92 -16.71 2.54 -7.66
CA THR A 92 -15.55 1.72 -8.03
C THR A 92 -14.87 1.13 -6.80
N THR A 93 -14.02 0.14 -7.02
CA THR A 93 -13.24 -0.52 -5.98
C THR A 93 -11.78 -0.57 -6.41
N LEU A 94 -10.86 -0.33 -5.47
CA LEU A 94 -9.43 -0.51 -5.69
C LEU A 94 -9.10 -1.94 -6.12
N VAL A 95 -8.00 -2.10 -6.85
CA VAL A 95 -7.53 -3.43 -7.26
C VAL A 95 -6.87 -4.10 -6.06
N ASP A 96 -7.47 -5.20 -5.61
CA ASP A 96 -6.98 -6.05 -4.53
C ASP A 96 -5.63 -6.70 -4.86
N VAL A 97 -4.78 -6.83 -3.85
CA VAL A 97 -3.57 -7.67 -3.88
C VAL A 97 -3.62 -8.56 -2.65
N SER A 98 -3.71 -9.87 -2.85
CA SER A 98 -3.89 -10.81 -1.73
C SER A 98 -2.67 -10.86 -0.80
N VAL A 99 -2.93 -10.70 0.50
CA VAL A 99 -1.96 -10.87 1.59
C VAL A 99 -2.45 -11.85 2.64
N GLU A 100 -1.52 -12.45 3.38
CA GLU A 100 -1.81 -13.33 4.51
C GLU A 100 -1.14 -12.81 5.78
N ILE A 101 -1.84 -12.92 6.90
CA ILE A 101 -1.31 -12.58 8.22
C ILE A 101 -0.97 -13.88 8.97
N GLU A 102 0.24 -13.97 9.47
CA GLU A 102 0.67 -15.04 10.37
C GLU A 102 0.93 -14.50 11.76
N SER A 103 0.29 -15.10 12.76
CA SER A 103 0.56 -14.81 14.16
C SER A 103 1.86 -15.48 14.59
N HIS A 104 2.84 -14.69 15.02
CA HIS A 104 4.06 -15.14 15.69
C HIS A 104 4.01 -14.80 17.18
N ALA A 105 4.91 -15.39 17.96
CA ALA A 105 4.91 -15.29 19.43
C ALA A 105 4.86 -13.86 20.01
N THR A 106 5.29 -12.85 19.25
CA THR A 106 5.38 -11.45 19.69
C THR A 106 4.85 -10.44 18.67
N SER A 107 4.43 -10.87 17.49
CA SER A 107 3.98 -9.98 16.42
C SER A 107 3.17 -10.72 15.37
N GLU A 108 2.40 -9.97 14.59
CA GLU A 108 1.68 -10.46 13.42
C GLU A 108 2.41 -10.02 12.18
N ARG A 109 2.84 -10.98 11.35
CA ARG A 109 3.63 -10.73 10.14
C ARG A 109 2.74 -10.83 8.92
N VAL A 110 2.98 -9.95 7.96
CA VAL A 110 2.23 -9.88 6.70
C VAL A 110 3.07 -10.47 5.59
N PHE A 111 2.46 -11.33 4.79
CA PHE A 111 3.09 -11.99 3.65
C PHE A 111 2.30 -11.70 2.38
N LEU A 112 3.00 -11.48 1.28
CA LEU A 112 2.39 -11.45 -0.06
C LEU A 112 1.96 -12.88 -0.43
N SER A 113 0.66 -13.09 -0.62
CA SER A 113 0.07 -14.38 -0.98
C SER A 113 -0.46 -14.43 -2.41
N ASP A 114 -0.58 -13.27 -3.06
CA ASP A 114 -0.92 -13.19 -4.48
C ASP A 114 0.16 -13.81 -5.37
N GLU A 115 -0.20 -14.88 -6.08
CA GLU A 115 0.73 -15.62 -6.94
C GLU A 115 1.04 -14.91 -8.26
N SER A 116 0.28 -13.88 -8.63
CA SER A 116 0.52 -13.07 -9.84
C SER A 116 1.67 -12.07 -9.66
N TYR A 117 2.14 -11.90 -8.43
CA TYR A 117 3.14 -10.91 -8.07
C TYR A 117 4.36 -11.52 -7.36
N THR A 118 5.51 -10.91 -7.60
CA THR A 118 6.75 -11.13 -6.84
C THR A 118 7.16 -9.84 -6.15
N PHE A 119 7.35 -9.88 -4.83
CA PHE A 119 7.87 -8.74 -4.07
C PHE A 119 9.25 -8.30 -4.59
N ARG A 120 9.46 -6.99 -4.74
CA ARG A 120 10.73 -6.38 -5.14
C ARG A 120 11.41 -5.71 -3.97
N HIS A 121 10.82 -4.64 -3.46
CA HIS A 121 11.34 -3.87 -2.34
C HIS A 121 10.24 -3.04 -1.69
N GLU A 122 10.52 -2.58 -0.48
CA GLU A 122 9.76 -1.54 0.19
C GLU A 122 9.92 -0.20 -0.54
N GLY A 123 8.87 0.62 -0.52
CA GLY A 123 8.84 1.94 -1.12
C GLY A 123 8.35 2.00 -2.58
N PRO A 124 8.34 3.21 -3.16
CA PRO A 124 7.85 3.49 -4.52
C PRO A 124 8.79 2.91 -5.58
N ILE A 125 8.28 2.75 -6.80
CA ILE A 125 9.09 2.38 -7.97
C ILE A 125 10.18 3.44 -8.18
N ASP A 126 11.40 3.00 -8.44
CA ASP A 126 12.50 3.89 -8.81
C ASP A 126 12.29 4.38 -10.25
N ASP A 127 11.66 5.55 -10.38
CA ASP A 127 11.40 6.19 -11.67
C ASP A 127 12.68 6.73 -12.35
N GLY A 128 13.87 6.54 -11.75
CA GLY A 128 15.18 6.81 -12.37
C GLY A 128 15.50 8.28 -12.66
N ASP A 129 14.61 9.20 -12.28
CA ASP A 129 14.65 10.63 -12.64
C ASP A 129 14.57 11.57 -11.41
N ASP A 130 14.97 11.11 -10.22
CA ASP A 130 14.99 11.95 -9.02
C ASP A 130 16.40 12.06 -8.40
N ASP A 131 17.10 13.11 -8.83
CA ASP A 131 18.16 13.83 -8.10
C ASP A 131 17.60 14.44 -6.78
N MET A 132 16.78 13.70 -6.04
CA MET A 132 16.29 14.06 -4.71
C MET A 132 17.16 13.35 -3.66
N PRO A 133 17.94 14.08 -2.84
CA PRO A 133 18.71 13.45 -1.79
C PRO A 133 17.76 12.79 -0.79
N THR A 134 17.93 11.48 -0.60
CA THR A 134 17.23 10.74 0.44
C THR A 134 17.63 11.33 1.79
N SER A 135 16.74 12.12 2.37
CA SER A 135 16.94 12.71 3.68
C SER A 135 16.67 11.65 4.73
N THR A 136 17.63 10.76 4.97
CA THR A 136 17.64 9.96 6.19
C THR A 136 17.94 10.88 7.38
N SER A 137 16.88 11.46 7.95
CA SER A 137 16.96 12.18 9.21
C SER A 137 16.92 11.18 10.36
N HIS A 138 18.00 10.42 10.55
CA HIS A 138 18.25 9.77 11.84
C HIS A 138 18.78 10.81 12.83
N LEU A 139 17.87 11.58 13.43
CA LEU A 139 18.14 12.31 14.67
C LEU A 139 17.37 11.64 15.80
N SER A 140 18.05 10.73 16.49
CA SER A 140 17.66 10.31 17.83
C SER A 140 18.01 11.44 18.81
N PHE A 141 17.04 11.89 19.61
CA PHE A 141 17.26 12.72 20.81
C PHE A 141 17.22 11.84 22.06
#